data_AF-A0A0R0BUJ0-F1
#
_entry.id   AF-A0A0R0BUJ0-F1
#
_cell.length_a   1.000
_cell.length_b   1.000
_cell.length_c   1.000
_cell.angle_alpha   90.00
_cell.angle_beta   90.00
_cell.angle_gamma   90.00
#
_symmetry.space_group_name_H-M   'P 1'
#
loop_
_entity.id
_entity.type
_entity.pdbx_description
1 polymer ?
#
loop_
_entity_poly.entity_id
_entity_poly.type
_entity_poly.pdbx_seq_one_letter_code
_entity_poly.pdbx_strand_id
1 'polypeptide(L)' 'MGEAGEGCGMKERHIHTARVYLREAISRRGTAFSWTLLQWAGNARRRAAACITPAAEPVQPDLAGPLQLDLFGGSA' A
#
# COMPACT_ATOMS: atom_id res chain seq x y z
N MET A 1 5.67 -28.72 -16.23
CA MET A 1 6.51 -27.50 -16.27
C MET A 1 5.57 -26.32 -16.11
N GLY A 2 5.50 -25.72 -14.92
CA GLY A 2 4.55 -24.64 -14.61
C GLY A 2 5.27 -23.41 -14.09
N GLU A 3 5.21 -22.32 -14.88
CA GLU A 3 4.99 -20.92 -14.48
C GLU A 3 5.59 -20.44 -13.12
N ALA A 4 6.90 -20.60 -12.90
CA ALA A 4 7.60 -19.99 -11.74
C ALA A 4 8.17 -18.59 -12.04
N GLY A 5 7.80 -17.97 -13.16
CA GLY A 5 8.49 -16.79 -13.71
C GLY A 5 7.87 -15.42 -13.40
N GLU A 6 6.58 -15.34 -13.08
CA GLU A 6 5.87 -14.04 -13.09
C GLU A 6 5.93 -13.28 -11.75
N GLY A 7 6.05 -13.99 -10.62
CA GLY A 7 6.10 -13.37 -9.29
C GLY A 7 7.41 -12.62 -8.98
N CYS A 8 8.53 -13.05 -9.58
CA CYS A 8 9.86 -12.49 -9.30
C CYS A 8 10.00 -11.05 -9.83
N GLY A 9 9.46 -10.76 -11.02
CA GLY A 9 9.58 -9.46 -11.66
C GLY A 9 8.79 -8.34 -10.98
N MET A 10 7.60 -8.65 -10.44
CA MET A 10 6.76 -7.64 -9.76
C MET A 10 7.31 -7.27 -8.38
N LYS A 11 7.84 -8.27 -7.64
CA LYS A 11 8.54 -8.04 -6.37
C LYS A 11 9.74 -7.10 -6.55
N GLU A 12 10.60 -7.37 -7.52
CA GLU A 12 11.79 -6.57 -7.79
C GLU A 12 11.42 -5.11 -8.13
N ARG A 13 10.37 -4.92 -8.94
CA ARG A 13 9.84 -3.60 -9.26
C ARG A 13 9.41 -2.84 -7.99
N HIS A 14 8.68 -3.49 -7.09
CA HIS A 14 8.21 -2.87 -5.85
C HIS A 14 9.35 -2.51 -4.89
N ILE A 15 10.38 -3.35 -4.78
CA ILE A 15 11.58 -3.03 -4.00
C ILE A 15 12.34 -1.85 -4.62
N HIS A 16 12.49 -1.84 -5.95
CA HIS A 16 13.12 -0.72 -6.66
C HIS A 16 12.37 0.59 -6.40
N THR A 17 11.03 0.59 -6.55
CA THR A 17 10.19 1.75 -6.26
C THR A 17 10.35 2.24 -4.82
N ALA A 18 10.40 1.33 -3.84
CA ALA A 18 10.62 1.70 -2.44
C ALA A 18 11.97 2.41 -2.24
N ARG A 19 13.04 1.93 -2.89
CA ARG A 19 14.38 2.55 -2.81
C ARG A 19 14.38 3.95 -3.41
N VAL A 20 13.68 4.16 -4.52
CA VAL A 20 13.54 5.49 -5.15
C VAL A 20 12.83 6.45 -4.20
N TYR A 21 11.70 6.04 -3.62
CA TYR A 21 10.96 6.89 -2.68
C TYR A 21 11.77 7.22 -1.41
N LEU A 22 12.53 6.27 -0.88
CA LEU A 22 13.43 6.54 0.26
C LEU A 22 14.52 7.54 -0.10
N ARG A 23 15.16 7.38 -1.26
CA ARG A 23 16.19 8.30 -1.72
C ARG A 23 15.62 9.71 -1.89
N GLU A 24 14.45 9.82 -2.51
CA GLU A 24 13.78 11.10 -2.71
C GLU A 24 13.36 11.74 -1.38
N ALA A 25 12.90 10.94 -0.41
CA ALA A 25 12.55 11.42 0.93
C ALA A 25 13.78 11.98 1.67
N ILE A 26 14.95 11.36 1.50
CA ILE A 26 16.23 11.84 2.05
C ILE A 26 16.64 13.14 1.36
N SER A 27 16.58 13.20 0.03
CA SER A 27 16.90 14.41 -0.74
C SER A 27 15.98 15.58 -0.41
N ARG A 28 14.71 15.31 -0.08
CA ARG A 28 13.70 16.31 0.29
C ARG A 28 13.47 16.42 1.80
N ARG A 29 14.42 15.97 2.62
CA ARG A 29 14.28 15.93 4.08
C ARG A 29 13.91 17.31 4.62
N GLY A 30 12.93 17.36 5.51
CA GLY A 30 12.42 18.60 6.10
C GLY A 30 11.25 19.24 5.34
N THR A 31 10.87 18.71 4.18
CA THR A 31 9.63 19.09 3.49
C THR A 31 8.45 18.24 3.99
N ALA A 32 7.24 18.81 4.02
CA ALA A 32 6.03 18.06 4.34
C ALA A 32 5.84 16.83 3.42
N PHE A 33 6.24 16.95 2.15
CA PHE A 33 6.13 15.89 1.16
C PHE A 33 7.08 14.71 1.41
N SER A 34 8.18 14.90 2.16
CA SER A 34 9.08 13.79 2.54
C SER A 34 8.35 12.71 3.34
N TRP A 35 7.36 13.08 4.15
CA TRP A 35 6.53 12.12 4.90
C TRP A 35 5.67 11.26 3.97
N THR A 36 5.08 11.86 2.93
CA THR A 36 4.32 11.14 1.91
C THR A 36 5.19 10.13 1.17
N LEU A 37 6.44 10.50 0.82
CA LEU A 37 7.39 9.60 0.18
C LEU A 37 7.75 8.41 1.07
N LEU A 38 7.90 8.60 2.39
CA LEU A 38 8.12 7.49 3.33
C LEU A 38 6.91 6.54 3.40
N GLN A 39 5.69 7.07 3.41
CA GLN A 39 4.48 6.25 3.38
C GLN A 39 4.39 5.42 2.10
N TRP A 40 4.70 6.03 0.95
CA TRP A 40 4.72 5.34 -0.34
C TRP A 40 5.83 4.27 -0.40
N ALA A 41 7.00 4.53 0.16
CA ALA A 41 8.07 3.54 0.30
C ALA A 41 7.62 2.34 1.14
N GLY A 42 6.98 2.59 2.28
CA GLY A 42 6.41 1.54 3.13
C GLY A 42 5.34 0.72 2.40
N ASN A 43 4.47 1.38 1.64
CA ASN A 43 3.45 0.71 0.85
C ASN A 43 4.06 -0.20 -0.23
N ALA A 44 5.06 0.28 -0.96
CA ALA A 44 5.75 -0.51 -1.97
C ALA A 44 6.45 -1.75 -1.37
N ARG A 45 7.07 -1.63 -0.18
CA ARG A 45 7.65 -2.77 0.53
C ARG A 45 6.61 -3.82 0.93
N ARG A 46 5.43 -3.40 1.40
CA ARG A 46 4.32 -4.33 1.72
C ARG A 46 3.84 -5.07 0.47
N ARG A 47 3.73 -4.39 -0.67
CA ARG A 47 3.39 -5.02 -1.95
C ARG A 47 4.45 -6.02 -2.39
N ALA A 48 5.73 -5.69 -2.23
CA ALA A 48 6.82 -6.63 -2.51
C ALA A 48 6.77 -7.89 -1.63
N ALA A 49 6.41 -7.73 -0.35
CA ALA A 49 6.22 -8.86 0.56
C ALA A 49 4.99 -9.71 0.18
N ALA A 50 3.89 -9.07 -0.22
CA ALA A 50 2.69 -9.74 -0.69
C ALA A 50 2.90 -10.51 -2.01
N CYS A 51 3.91 -10.17 -2.82
CA CYS A 51 4.30 -10.98 -3.98
C CYS A 51 4.97 -12.32 -3.60
N ILE A 52 5.46 -12.46 -2.37
CA ILE A 52 6.10 -13.70 -1.87
C ILE A 52 5.06 -14.64 -1.27
N THR A 53 4.02 -14.08 -0.64
CA THR A 53 2.96 -14.85 0.00
C THR A 53 1.78 -14.99 -0.97
N PRO A 54 1.45 -16.19 -1.48
CA PRO A 54 0.19 -16.37 -2.20
C PRO A 54 -0.95 -15.93 -1.28
N ALA A 55 -1.83 -15.10 -1.82
CA ALA A 55 -2.81 -14.31 -1.09
C ALA A 55 -3.48 -15.06 0.07
N ALA A 56 -3.26 -14.59 1.31
CA ALA A 56 -4.36 -14.58 2.26
C ALA A 56 -5.40 -13.66 1.62
N GLU A 57 -6.60 -14.19 1.38
CA GLU A 57 -7.66 -13.49 0.65
C GLU A 57 -7.81 -12.04 1.12
N PRO A 58 -8.06 -11.08 0.21
CA PRO A 58 -8.41 -9.74 0.62
C PRO A 58 -9.70 -9.85 1.43
N VAL A 59 -9.59 -9.82 2.76
CA VAL A 59 -10.76 -9.62 3.62
C VAL A 59 -11.31 -8.27 3.19
N GLN A 60 -12.37 -8.31 2.40
CA GLN A 60 -13.11 -7.12 2.05
C GLN A 60 -13.60 -6.58 3.39
N PRO A 61 -13.33 -5.30 3.74
CA PRO A 61 -13.85 -4.70 4.97
C PRO A 61 -15.35 -4.43 4.86
N ASP A 62 -16.12 -5.37 4.30
CA ASP A 62 -17.57 -5.31 4.09
C ASP A 62 -18.36 -5.97 5.24
N LEU A 63 -17.67 -6.47 6.28
CA LEU A 63 -18.31 -7.15 7.42
C LEU A 63 -17.83 -6.63 8.79
N ALA A 64 -17.70 -5.32 8.93
CA ALA A 64 -17.77 -4.64 10.23
C ALA A 64 -18.87 -3.58 10.15
N GLY A 65 -20.07 -3.95 10.59
CA GLY A 65 -21.34 -3.22 10.42
C GLY A 65 -21.49 -1.90 11.21
N PRO A 66 -22.74 -1.44 11.44
CA PRO A 66 -23.25 -0.20 10.87
C PRO A 66 -23.15 0.97 11.84
N LEU A 67 -22.49 2.05 11.41
CA LEU A 67 -22.71 3.39 11.97
C LEU A 67 -22.96 4.36 10.81
N GLN A 68 -24.05 4.13 10.08
CA GLN A 68 -24.70 5.22 9.36
C GLN A 68 -25.51 6.01 10.39
N LEU A 69 -24.79 6.83 11.17
CA LEU A 69 -25.39 7.85 12.01
C LEU A 69 -25.95 8.92 11.06
N ASP A 70 -27.27 9.07 11.08
CA ASP A 70 -28.05 10.02 10.29
C ASP A 70 -27.42 11.43 10.29
N LEU A 71 -26.70 11.77 9.21
CA LEU A 71 -26.12 13.10 9.01
C LEU A 71 -27.05 14.05 8.22
N PHE A 72 -28.17 13.54 7.69
CA PHE A 72 -29.18 14.35 7.00
C PHE A 72 -30.60 13.90 7.39
N GLY A 73 -31.03 14.31 8.58
CA GLY A 73 -32.38 14.03 9.10
C GLY A 73 -32.89 15.10 10.06
N GLY A 74 -32.45 16.35 9.89
CA GLY A 74 -33.11 17.49 10.53
C GLY A 74 -34.38 17.84 9.75
N SER A 75 -35.54 17.45 10.25
CA SER A 75 -36.83 18.13 10.01
C SER A 75 -37.94 17.53 10.88
N ALA A 76 -38.27 18.20 11.97
CA ALA A 76 -39.64 18.52 12.43
C ALA A 76 -39.57 19.28 13.75
#